data_AF-A0A9E1KPA6-F1
#
_entry.id   AF-A0A9E1KPA6-F1
#
_cell.length_a   1.000
_cell.length_b   1.000
_cell.length_c   1.000
_cell.angle_alpha   90.00
_cell.angle_beta   90.00
_cell.angle_gamma   90.00
#
_symmetry.space_group_name_H-M   'P 1'
#
loop_
_entity.id
_entity.type
_entity.pdbx_description
1 polymer ?
#
loop_
_entity_poly.entity_id
_entity_poly.type
_entity_poly.pdbx_seq_one_letter_code
_entity_poly.pdbx_strand_id
1 'polypeptide(L)'
;MIKKTLLTLLGLVLLTVAVGWFGLGKELYERQNASSPATAADDYALQDDSKVQIPEQEAHITQPYNPLKNVYWGDLHVHTVESLDAVLFGTTLTVQDAYRFSKGDSLRSPGGELMQLSRPLDFVAITDHAESFGLRTRCRDEDLTLIEQANCWLMETPNIAVFSVFRAMAADDD
;
A
#
# COMPACT_ATOMS: atom_id res chain seq x y z
N MET A 1 -4.58 52.87 -24.47
CA MET A 1 -3.74 51.67 -24.71
C MET A 1 -3.80 50.68 -23.54
N ILE A 2 -3.75 51.14 -22.29
CA ILE A 2 -3.78 50.32 -21.05
C ILE A 2 -4.96 49.34 -20.97
N LYS A 3 -6.19 49.75 -21.34
CA LYS A 3 -7.37 48.87 -21.28
C LYS A 3 -7.27 47.65 -22.23
N LYS A 4 -6.69 47.84 -23.42
CA LYS A 4 -6.50 46.76 -24.40
C LYS A 4 -5.45 45.76 -23.90
N THR A 5 -4.31 46.25 -23.42
CA THR A 5 -3.26 45.39 -22.84
C THR A 5 -3.75 44.63 -21.60
N LEU A 6 -4.58 45.25 -20.76
CA LEU A 6 -5.18 44.59 -19.60
C LEU A 6 -6.14 43.46 -20.03
N LEU A 7 -6.95 43.70 -21.06
CA LEU A 7 -7.85 42.69 -21.64
C LEU A 7 -7.09 41.52 -22.26
N THR A 8 -5.99 41.77 -22.98
CA THR A 8 -5.17 40.68 -23.55
C THR A 8 -4.48 39.87 -22.46
N LEU A 9 -3.94 40.51 -21.43
CA LEU A 9 -3.33 39.82 -20.29
C LEU A 9 -4.36 38.97 -19.54
N LEU A 10 -5.57 39.52 -19.30
CA LEU A 10 -6.66 38.77 -18.68
C LEU A 10 -7.05 37.55 -19.53
N GLY A 11 -7.16 37.70 -20.85
CA GLY A 11 -7.46 36.60 -21.76
C GLY A 11 -6.38 35.51 -21.75
N LEU A 12 -5.10 35.89 -21.70
CA LEU A 12 -3.99 34.93 -21.58
C LEU A 12 -4.02 34.19 -20.25
N VAL A 13 -4.27 34.89 -19.14
CA VAL A 13 -4.39 34.26 -17.81
C VAL A 13 -5.55 33.26 -17.81
N LEU A 14 -6.73 33.66 -18.29
CA LEU A 14 -7.89 32.77 -18.38
C LEU A 14 -7.61 31.55 -19.27
N LEU A 15 -6.92 31.74 -20.39
CA LEU A 15 -6.52 30.63 -21.26
C LEU A 15 -5.55 29.69 -20.56
N THR A 16 -4.54 30.21 -19.86
CA THR A 16 -3.57 29.38 -19.12
C THR A 16 -4.22 28.59 -17.98
N VAL A 17 -5.16 29.21 -17.25
CA VAL A 17 -5.93 28.53 -16.20
C VAL A 17 -6.82 27.45 -16.81
N ALA A 18 -7.50 27.75 -17.93
CA ALA A 18 -8.33 26.77 -18.62
C ALA A 18 -7.49 25.58 -19.13
N VAL A 19 -6.35 25.84 -19.77
CA VAL A 19 -5.44 24.79 -20.24
C VAL A 19 -4.87 23.99 -19.07
N GLY A 20 -4.49 24.64 -17.96
CA GLY A 20 -4.04 23.96 -16.75
C GLY A 20 -5.13 23.07 -16.13
N TRP A 21 -6.37 23.57 -16.06
CA TRP A 21 -7.51 22.81 -15.56
C TRP A 21 -7.82 21.60 -16.43
N PHE A 22 -7.97 21.79 -17.75
CA PHE A 22 -8.33 20.68 -18.64
C PHE A 22 -7.17 19.74 -18.96
N GLY A 23 -5.91 20.17 -18.80
CA GLY A 23 -4.73 19.36 -19.05
C GLY A 23 -4.24 18.55 -17.85
N LEU A 24 -4.42 19.05 -16.62
CA LEU A 24 -3.94 18.37 -15.41
C LEU A 24 -4.90 18.52 -14.22
N GLY A 25 -5.49 19.70 -14.04
CA GLY A 25 -6.32 20.02 -12.87
C GLY A 25 -7.54 19.10 -12.73
N LYS A 26 -8.21 18.76 -13.83
CA LYS A 26 -9.36 17.87 -13.84
C LYS A 26 -8.98 16.47 -13.37
N GLU A 27 -7.90 15.91 -13.89
CA GLU A 27 -7.46 14.56 -13.51
C GLU A 27 -6.98 14.50 -12.06
N LEU A 28 -6.24 15.52 -11.59
CA LEU A 28 -5.87 15.62 -10.18
C LEU A 28 -7.10 15.74 -9.28
N TYR A 29 -8.09 16.55 -9.67
CA TYR A 29 -9.34 16.71 -8.93
C TYR A 29 -10.15 15.41 -8.88
N GLU A 30 -10.25 14.69 -10.00
CA GLU A 30 -10.93 13.39 -10.05
C GLU A 30 -10.21 12.35 -9.19
N ARG A 31 -8.87 12.31 -9.22
CA ARG A 31 -8.07 11.43 -8.34
C ARG A 31 -8.21 11.78 -6.87
N GLN A 32 -8.18 13.07 -6.54
CA GLN A 32 -8.38 13.54 -5.16
C GLN A 32 -9.78 13.17 -4.65
N ASN A 33 -10.81 13.37 -5.48
CA ASN A 33 -12.17 12.97 -5.14
C ASN A 33 -12.24 11.45 -4.95
N ALA A 34 -11.66 10.65 -5.85
CA ALA A 34 -11.67 9.19 -5.76
C ALA A 34 -10.98 8.63 -4.50
N SER A 35 -10.16 9.43 -3.81
CA SER A 35 -9.52 9.05 -2.55
C SER A 35 -10.03 9.84 -1.34
N SER A 36 -11.11 10.62 -1.50
CA SER A 36 -11.64 11.45 -0.43
C SER A 36 -12.56 10.63 0.48
N PRO A 37 -12.51 10.81 1.82
CA PRO A 37 -13.50 10.19 2.71
C PRO A 37 -14.95 10.55 2.35
N ALA A 38 -15.16 11.68 1.66
CA ALA A 38 -16.48 12.12 1.22
C ALA A 38 -17.10 11.22 0.14
N THR A 39 -16.31 10.44 -0.61
CA THR A 39 -16.83 9.52 -1.64
C THR A 39 -17.17 8.14 -1.10
N ALA A 40 -16.86 7.84 0.16
CA ALA A 40 -17.05 6.50 0.73
C ALA A 40 -18.50 5.98 0.57
N ALA A 41 -19.50 6.85 0.64
CA ALA A 41 -20.90 6.46 0.43
C ALA A 41 -21.19 6.07 -1.04
N ASP A 42 -20.61 6.79 -2.00
CA ASP A 42 -20.74 6.49 -3.43
C ASP A 42 -19.95 5.23 -3.80
N ASP A 43 -18.75 5.06 -3.24
CA ASP A 43 -17.92 3.86 -3.41
C ASP A 43 -18.62 2.62 -2.85
N TYR A 44 -19.24 2.76 -1.66
CA TYR A 44 -20.06 1.70 -1.07
C TYR A 44 -21.26 1.33 -1.96
N ALA A 45 -21.87 2.29 -2.65
CA ALA A 45 -22.97 2.01 -3.59
C ALA A 45 -22.51 1.22 -4.84
N LEU A 46 -21.22 1.25 -5.17
CA LEU A 46 -20.61 0.46 -6.25
C LEU A 46 -20.11 -0.92 -5.79
N GLN A 47 -20.09 -1.18 -4.49
CA GLN A 47 -19.60 -2.43 -3.93
C GLN A 47 -20.49 -3.61 -4.35
N ASP A 48 -19.87 -4.64 -4.93
CA ASP A 48 -20.54 -5.87 -5.34
C ASP A 48 -20.15 -7.03 -4.42
N ASP A 49 -20.92 -7.18 -3.34
CA ASP A 49 -20.70 -8.23 -2.35
C ASP A 49 -20.84 -9.65 -2.91
N SER A 50 -21.50 -9.82 -4.07
CA SER A 50 -21.63 -11.14 -4.70
C SER A 50 -20.30 -11.73 -5.19
N LYS A 51 -19.28 -10.88 -5.35
CA LYS A 51 -17.92 -11.29 -5.68
C LYS A 51 -17.14 -11.76 -4.46
N VAL A 52 -17.62 -11.48 -3.25
CA VAL A 52 -16.99 -11.90 -2.00
C VAL A 52 -17.61 -13.22 -1.56
N GLN A 53 -16.79 -14.26 -1.46
CA GLN A 53 -17.21 -15.50 -0.83
C GLN A 53 -17.15 -15.32 0.69
N ILE A 54 -18.30 -15.01 1.28
CA ILE A 54 -18.44 -14.96 2.74
C ILE A 54 -18.58 -16.42 3.23
N PRO A 55 -17.62 -16.93 4.02
CA PRO A 55 -17.75 -18.27 4.58
C PRO A 55 -18.96 -18.34 5.53
N GLU A 56 -19.61 -19.51 5.59
CA GLU A 56 -20.69 -19.74 6.54
C GLU A 56 -20.16 -19.52 7.96
N GLN A 57 -20.88 -18.73 8.76
CA GLN A 57 -20.46 -18.43 10.13
C GLN A 57 -20.58 -19.69 10.98
N GLU A 58 -19.45 -20.28 11.32
CA GLU A 58 -19.41 -21.42 12.23
C GLU A 58 -19.53 -20.96 13.69
N ALA A 59 -20.18 -21.78 14.52
CA ALA A 59 -20.22 -21.54 15.96
C ALA A 59 -18.80 -21.59 16.54
N HIS A 60 -18.46 -20.66 17.45
CA HIS A 60 -17.18 -20.68 18.13
C HIS A 60 -16.99 -21.99 18.91
N ILE A 61 -16.09 -22.85 18.44
CA ILE A 61 -15.72 -24.08 19.13
C ILE A 61 -14.75 -23.72 20.26
N THR A 62 -15.25 -23.77 21.49
CA THR A 62 -14.38 -23.62 22.66
C THR A 62 -13.52 -24.87 22.78
N GLN A 63 -12.24 -24.74 22.45
CA GLN A 63 -11.30 -25.84 22.59
C GLN A 63 -11.09 -26.15 24.09
N PRO A 64 -11.04 -27.43 24.48
CA PRO A 64 -10.75 -27.78 25.86
C PRO A 64 -9.35 -27.30 26.23
N TYR A 65 -9.17 -26.96 27.49
CA TYR A 65 -7.86 -26.60 28.04
C TYR A 65 -6.81 -27.67 27.69
N ASN A 66 -5.66 -27.25 27.15
CA ASN A 66 -4.56 -28.16 26.88
C ASN A 66 -3.94 -28.63 28.22
N PRO A 67 -4.12 -29.91 28.62
CA PRO A 67 -3.64 -30.41 29.91
C PRO A 67 -2.11 -30.37 30.04
N LEU A 68 -1.39 -30.35 28.92
CA LEU A 68 0.07 -30.26 28.87
C LEU A 68 0.58 -28.83 29.12
N LYS A 69 -0.30 -27.83 29.05
CA LYS A 69 0.03 -26.40 29.21
C LYS A 69 1.13 -25.95 28.25
N ASN A 70 1.13 -26.47 27.02
CA ASN A 70 2.13 -26.11 26.02
C ASN A 70 2.10 -24.59 25.80
N VAL A 71 3.28 -23.97 25.87
CA VAL A 71 3.48 -22.56 25.52
C VAL A 71 4.07 -22.53 24.12
N TYR A 72 3.40 -21.80 23.22
CA TYR A 72 3.90 -21.57 21.87
C TYR A 72 4.53 -20.17 21.78
N TRP A 73 5.64 -20.09 21.05
CA TRP A 73 6.39 -18.86 20.82
C TRP A 73 6.37 -18.52 19.34
N GLY A 74 5.92 -17.31 19.01
CA GLY A 74 5.86 -16.85 17.64
C GLY A 74 5.87 -15.33 17.54
N ASP A 75 6.04 -14.86 16.32
CA ASP A 75 5.92 -13.46 15.96
C ASP A 75 4.50 -13.21 15.42
N LEU A 76 3.90 -12.10 15.81
CA LEU A 76 2.53 -11.74 15.46
C LEU A 76 2.45 -10.64 14.40
N HIS A 77 3.58 -10.05 14.00
CA HIS A 77 3.59 -8.89 13.12
C HIS A 77 4.84 -8.88 12.25
N VAL A 78 4.82 -9.64 11.15
CA VAL A 78 5.93 -9.71 10.19
C VAL A 78 5.48 -9.18 8.84
N HIS A 79 6.26 -8.24 8.29
CA HIS A 79 6.08 -7.75 6.93
C HIS A 79 7.11 -8.39 5.99
N THR A 80 6.72 -8.54 4.74
CA THR A 80 7.51 -9.14 3.67
C THR A 80 7.62 -8.13 2.53
N VAL A 81 8.26 -8.56 1.44
CA VAL A 81 8.26 -7.79 0.20
C VAL A 81 6.85 -7.45 -0.25
N GLU A 82 5.77 -8.13 0.15
CA GLU A 82 4.40 -7.78 -0.26
C GLU A 82 3.84 -6.50 0.36
N SER A 83 4.44 -5.98 1.45
CA SER A 83 4.01 -4.72 2.05
C SER A 83 4.76 -3.51 1.49
N LEU A 84 4.02 -2.43 1.21
CA LEU A 84 4.59 -1.17 0.72
C LEU A 84 5.64 -0.59 1.67
N ASP A 85 5.34 -0.51 2.96
CA ASP A 85 6.26 0.05 3.95
C ASP A 85 7.58 -0.74 3.98
N ALA A 86 7.52 -2.06 4.03
CA ALA A 86 8.68 -2.93 4.05
C ALA A 86 9.57 -2.72 2.81
N VAL A 87 8.97 -2.60 1.63
CA VAL A 87 9.71 -2.28 0.38
C VAL A 87 10.37 -0.91 0.45
N LEU A 88 9.68 0.12 0.96
CA LEU A 88 10.25 1.46 1.11
C LEU A 88 11.45 1.49 2.08
N PHE A 89 11.51 0.57 3.04
CA PHE A 89 12.66 0.33 3.92
C PHE A 89 13.69 -0.68 3.37
N GLY A 90 13.49 -1.20 2.14
CA GLY A 90 14.45 -2.04 1.43
C GLY A 90 14.27 -3.54 1.59
N THR A 91 13.17 -4.02 2.19
CA THR A 91 12.89 -5.46 2.29
C THR A 91 12.61 -6.05 0.91
N THR A 92 13.39 -7.07 0.54
CA THR A 92 13.22 -7.87 -0.68
C THR A 92 12.80 -9.32 -0.40
N LEU A 93 12.66 -9.68 0.88
CA LEU A 93 12.40 -11.04 1.35
C LEU A 93 10.94 -11.43 1.17
N THR A 94 10.70 -12.61 0.61
CA THR A 94 9.36 -13.10 0.28
C THR A 94 8.62 -13.69 1.48
N VAL A 95 7.33 -13.95 1.33
CA VAL A 95 6.52 -14.75 2.27
C VAL A 95 7.17 -16.11 2.53
N GLN A 96 7.74 -16.75 1.50
CA GLN A 96 8.42 -18.03 1.61
C GLN A 96 9.72 -17.90 2.43
N ASP A 97 10.45 -16.81 2.27
CA ASP A 97 11.65 -16.54 3.07
C ASP A 97 11.32 -16.32 4.54
N ALA A 98 10.28 -15.53 4.84
CA ALA A 98 9.77 -15.33 6.20
C ALA A 98 9.37 -16.67 6.86
N TYR A 99 8.68 -17.54 6.11
CA TYR A 99 8.32 -18.87 6.58
C TYR A 99 9.53 -19.77 6.84
N ARG A 100 10.52 -19.78 5.93
CA ARG A 100 11.76 -20.55 6.09
C ARG A 100 12.59 -20.07 7.29
N PHE A 101 12.76 -18.76 7.43
CA PHE A 101 13.46 -18.15 8.55
C PHE A 101 12.81 -18.48 9.89
N SER A 102 11.47 -18.41 9.94
CA SER A 102 10.71 -18.79 11.13
C SER A 102 10.89 -20.26 11.51
N LYS A 103 11.15 -21.15 10.53
CA LYS A 103 11.51 -22.56 10.76
C LYS A 103 12.99 -22.77 11.13
N GLY A 104 13.80 -21.72 11.19
CA GLY A 104 15.20 -21.76 11.62
C GLY A 104 16.22 -21.75 10.48
N ASP A 105 15.81 -21.62 9.22
CA ASP A 105 16.77 -21.38 8.13
C ASP A 105 17.46 -20.02 8.33
N SER A 106 18.70 -19.89 7.88
CA SER A 106 19.34 -18.58 7.79
C SER A 106 18.88 -17.83 6.54
N LEU A 107 18.86 -16.50 6.62
CA LEU A 107 18.65 -15.62 5.47
C LEU A 107 19.63 -14.44 5.51
N ARG A 108 19.76 -13.75 4.38
CA ARG A 108 20.54 -12.52 4.31
C ARG A 108 19.60 -11.32 4.38
N SER A 109 19.85 -10.41 5.32
CA SER A 109 19.12 -9.15 5.42
C SER A 109 19.38 -8.27 4.19
N PRO A 110 18.55 -7.25 3.94
CA PRO A 110 18.85 -6.21 2.96
C PRO A 110 20.18 -5.48 3.22
N GLY A 111 20.62 -5.38 4.48
CA GLY A 111 21.91 -4.82 4.88
C GLY A 111 23.11 -5.74 4.59
N GLY A 112 22.86 -6.98 4.18
CA GLY A 112 23.88 -7.97 3.86
C GLY A 112 24.28 -8.86 5.03
N GLU A 113 23.74 -8.65 6.23
CA GLU A 113 23.99 -9.53 7.37
C GLU A 113 23.36 -10.91 7.17
N LEU A 114 24.08 -11.97 7.55
CA LEU A 114 23.48 -13.30 7.67
C LEU A 114 22.76 -13.37 9.03
N MET A 115 21.45 -13.57 8.99
CA MET A 115 20.60 -13.67 10.17
C MET A 115 20.08 -15.10 10.32
N GLN A 116 19.94 -15.55 11.57
CA GLN A 116 19.30 -16.81 11.91
C GLN A 116 18.71 -16.70 13.32
N LEU A 117 17.52 -17.27 13.54
CA LEU A 117 16.95 -17.36 14.88
C LEU A 117 17.74 -18.38 15.71
N SER A 118 17.95 -18.09 16.99
CA SER A 118 18.58 -19.04 17.94
C SER A 118 17.73 -20.29 18.18
N ARG A 119 16.42 -20.19 17.92
CA ARG A 119 15.46 -21.30 17.91
C ARG A 119 14.39 -21.03 16.84
N PRO A 120 13.88 -22.07 16.15
CA PRO A 120 12.67 -21.95 15.33
C PRO A 120 11.47 -21.44 16.15
N LEU A 121 10.55 -20.75 15.50
CA LEU A 121 9.27 -20.34 16.05
C LEU A 121 8.24 -21.46 15.89
N ASP A 122 7.28 -21.51 16.80
CA ASP A 122 6.12 -22.40 16.71
C ASP A 122 5.10 -21.88 15.68
N PHE A 123 5.01 -20.57 15.52
CA PHE A 123 4.17 -19.91 14.53
C PHE A 123 4.76 -18.55 14.12
N VAL A 124 4.30 -18.03 12.99
CA VAL A 124 4.56 -16.66 12.53
C VAL A 124 3.30 -16.13 11.87
N ALA A 125 2.91 -14.90 12.19
CA ALA A 125 1.88 -14.16 11.47
C ALA A 125 2.55 -13.19 10.50
N ILE A 126 2.25 -13.37 9.21
CA ILE A 126 2.66 -12.45 8.16
C ILE A 126 1.50 -11.50 7.91
N THR A 127 1.72 -10.22 8.16
CA THR A 127 0.69 -9.18 8.30
C THR A 127 1.02 -7.96 7.44
N ASP A 128 1.21 -8.18 6.14
CA ASP A 128 1.47 -7.11 5.18
C ASP A 128 0.28 -6.14 5.04
N HIS A 129 0.55 -4.88 4.67
CA HIS A 129 -0.47 -3.85 4.45
C HIS A 129 -1.37 -4.17 3.25
N ALA A 130 -2.66 -4.40 3.52
CA ALA A 130 -3.67 -4.75 2.52
C ALA A 130 -3.91 -3.63 1.50
N GLU A 131 -3.71 -2.37 1.90
CA GLU A 131 -3.94 -1.17 1.10
C GLU A 131 -3.10 -1.16 -0.19
N SER A 132 -1.96 -1.88 -0.18
CA SER A 132 -1.03 -1.91 -1.31
C SER A 132 -1.15 -3.15 -2.20
N PHE A 133 -1.96 -4.15 -1.83
CA PHE A 133 -2.05 -5.40 -2.59
C PHE A 133 -2.57 -5.19 -4.01
N GLY A 134 -3.59 -4.35 -4.20
CA GLY A 134 -4.13 -4.05 -5.53
C GLY A 134 -3.10 -3.37 -6.44
N LEU A 135 -2.37 -2.39 -5.91
CA LEU A 135 -1.26 -1.75 -6.62
C LEU A 135 -0.19 -2.78 -6.99
N ARG A 136 0.18 -3.66 -6.06
CA ARG A 136 1.19 -4.71 -6.27
C ARG A 136 0.79 -5.75 -7.28
N THR A 137 -0.48 -6.13 -7.33
CA THR A 137 -1.02 -6.96 -8.40
C THR A 137 -0.90 -6.23 -9.74
N ARG A 138 -1.34 -4.96 -9.82
CA ARG A 138 -1.26 -4.18 -11.06
C ARG A 138 0.18 -4.00 -11.54
N CYS A 139 1.14 -3.73 -10.66
CA CYS A 139 2.54 -3.54 -11.02
C CYS A 139 3.25 -4.79 -11.56
N ARG A 140 2.63 -5.97 -11.43
CA ARG A 140 3.12 -7.23 -11.97
C ARG A 140 2.57 -7.57 -13.36
N ASP A 141 1.61 -6.79 -13.86
CA ASP A 141 1.06 -6.97 -15.20
C ASP A 141 2.04 -6.45 -16.27
N GLU A 142 2.00 -7.05 -17.46
CA GLU A 142 2.89 -6.65 -18.58
C GLU A 142 2.38 -5.43 -19.36
N ASP A 143 1.09 -5.08 -19.23
CA ASP A 143 0.40 -4.07 -20.04
C ASP A 143 0.22 -2.72 -19.33
N LEU A 144 1.25 -2.28 -18.60
CA LEU A 144 1.25 -1.00 -17.89
C LEU A 144 1.40 0.19 -18.84
N THR A 145 0.54 1.21 -18.67
CA THR A 145 0.76 2.53 -19.26
C THR A 145 2.02 3.18 -18.69
N LEU A 146 2.57 4.19 -19.38
CA LEU A 146 3.77 4.90 -18.90
C LEU A 146 3.58 5.54 -17.51
N ILE A 147 2.37 6.00 -17.20
CA ILE A 147 2.04 6.60 -15.91
C ILE A 147 2.02 5.52 -14.82
N GLU A 148 1.44 4.35 -15.10
CA GLU A 148 1.43 3.23 -14.16
C GLU A 148 2.84 2.69 -13.93
N GLN A 149 3.67 2.57 -14.97
CA GLN A 149 5.08 2.20 -14.82
C GLN A 149 5.83 3.16 -13.90
N ALA A 150 5.63 4.47 -14.09
CA ALA A 150 6.25 5.48 -13.23
C ALA A 150 5.75 5.39 -11.78
N ASN A 151 4.45 5.12 -11.58
CA ASN A 151 3.87 4.94 -10.25
C ASN A 151 4.40 3.67 -9.56
N CYS A 152 4.42 2.54 -10.27
CA CYS A 152 4.99 1.29 -9.79
C CYS A 152 6.46 1.46 -9.43
N TRP A 153 7.25 2.12 -10.29
CA TRP A 153 8.64 2.44 -10.00
C TRP A 153 8.77 3.27 -8.72
N LEU A 154 7.95 4.31 -8.54
CA LEU A 154 7.99 5.16 -7.35
C LEU A 154 7.68 4.37 -6.07
N MET A 155 6.68 3.48 -6.13
CA MET A 155 6.13 2.77 -4.97
C MET A 155 6.92 1.51 -4.62
N GLU A 156 7.58 0.87 -5.60
CA GLU A 156 8.37 -0.35 -5.40
C GLU A 156 9.88 -0.08 -5.24
N THR A 157 10.33 1.16 -5.43
CA THR A 157 11.72 1.54 -5.20
C THR A 157 11.94 1.89 -3.73
N PRO A 158 12.93 1.29 -3.03
CA PRO A 158 13.27 1.65 -1.66
C PRO A 158 13.59 3.15 -1.53
N ASN A 159 12.72 3.90 -0.84
CA ASN A 159 12.87 5.33 -0.66
C ASN A 159 12.17 5.83 0.61
N ILE A 160 12.96 6.05 1.66
CA ILE A 160 12.43 6.52 2.95
C ILE A 160 11.81 7.93 2.86
N ALA A 161 12.19 8.74 1.86
CA ALA A 161 11.60 10.05 1.68
C ALA A 161 10.13 9.93 1.23
N VAL A 162 9.81 8.93 0.41
CA VAL A 162 8.42 8.64 -0.01
C VAL A 162 7.58 8.25 1.20
N PHE A 163 8.11 7.36 2.06
CA PHE A 163 7.44 7.02 3.32
C PHE A 163 7.20 8.25 4.21
N SER A 164 8.20 9.14 4.31
CA SER A 164 8.10 10.36 5.12
C SER A 164 7.01 11.30 4.60
N VAL A 165 6.83 11.40 3.28
CA VAL A 165 5.74 12.17 2.67
C VAL A 165 4.38 11.56 3.01
N PHE A 166 4.21 10.24 2.86
CA PHE A 166 2.94 9.57 3.21
C PHE A 166 2.59 9.76 4.68
N ARG A 167 3.57 9.61 5.58
CA ARG A 167 3.38 9.87 7.01
C ARG A 167 2.94 11.31 7.27
N ALA A 168 3.55 12.29 6.61
CA ALA A 168 3.19 13.69 6.79
C ALA A 168 1.76 13.96 6.32
N MET A 169 1.38 13.42 5.15
CA MET A 169 0.02 13.56 4.62
C MET A 169 -1.04 12.94 5.53
N ALA A 170 -0.75 11.78 6.13
CA ALA A 170 -1.67 11.11 7.06
C ALA A 170 -1.78 11.81 8.43
N ALA A 171 -0.80 12.64 8.81
CA ALA A 171 -0.78 13.33 10.09
C ALA A 171 -1.55 14.66 10.09
N ASP A 172 -1.93 15.17 8.92
CA ASP A 172 -2.66 16.43 8.76
C ASP A 172 -4.19 16.29 8.97
N ASP A 173 -4.68 15.06 9.22
CA ASP A 173 -6.12 14.75 9.42
C ASP A 173 -6.56 14.71 10.92
N ASP A 174 -5.67 15.04 11.87
CA ASP A 174 -5.96 15.20 13.32
C ASP A 174 -6.00 16.69 13.76
#